data_AF-A0A0C9XPK7-F1
#
_entry.id   AF-A0A0C9XPK7-F1
#
_cell.length_a   1.000
_cell.length_b   1.000
_cell.length_c   1.000
_cell.angle_alpha   90.00
_cell.angle_beta   90.00
_cell.angle_gamma   90.00
#
_symmetry.space_group_name_H-M   'P 1'
#
loop_
_entity.id
_entity.type
_entity.pdbx_description
1 polymer ?
#
loop_
_entity_poly.entity_id
_entity_poly.type
_entity_poly.pdbx_seq_one_letter_code
_entity_poly.pdbx_strand_id
1 'polypeptide(L)'
;MPWPAQVIRQFQAVPPNPRENSDFSGAYNKLLHTLFPPESDFTVVPWYPEILTLRSPDDVVSFGIFLGSSPVFLLDVKTPAELTCALSRDWADQQIRELLGDFAG
;
A
#
# COMPACT_ATOMS: atom_id res chain seq x y z
N MET A 1 -18.51 -1.82 -12.05
CA MET A 1 -19.28 -0.75 -11.40
C MET A 1 -18.38 0.45 -11.20
N PRO A 2 -18.88 1.71 -11.30
CA PRO A 2 -18.08 2.88 -10.97
C PRO A 2 -17.80 2.92 -9.47
N TRP A 3 -16.59 3.31 -9.10
CA TRP A 3 -16.19 3.51 -7.70
C TRP A 3 -17.07 4.58 -7.03
N PRO A 4 -17.25 4.54 -5.68
CA PRO A 4 -17.95 5.59 -4.97
C PRO A 4 -17.35 6.97 -5.25
N ALA A 5 -18.20 7.98 -5.44
CA ALA A 5 -17.75 9.32 -5.80
C ALA A 5 -16.74 9.92 -4.80
N GLN A 6 -16.82 9.53 -3.53
CA GLN A 6 -15.87 9.96 -2.50
C GLN A 6 -14.45 9.43 -2.73
N VAL A 7 -14.32 8.19 -3.23
CA VAL A 7 -13.04 7.58 -3.58
C VAL A 7 -12.47 8.32 -4.80
N ILE A 8 -13.28 8.48 -5.85
CA ILE A 8 -12.87 9.19 -7.07
C ILE A 8 -12.39 10.61 -6.76
N ARG A 9 -13.12 11.36 -5.93
CA ARG A 9 -12.75 12.72 -5.53
C ARG A 9 -11.40 12.78 -4.82
N GLN A 10 -11.05 11.78 -4.00
CA GLN A 10 -9.75 11.74 -3.35
C GLN A 10 -8.61 11.51 -4.35
N PHE A 11 -8.78 10.62 -5.32
CA PHE A 11 -7.80 10.44 -6.39
C PHE A 11 -7.66 11.69 -7.28
N GLN A 12 -8.75 12.43 -7.50
CA GLN A 12 -8.71 13.70 -8.25
C GLN A 12 -8.08 14.85 -7.47
N ALA A 13 -8.00 14.76 -6.14
CA ALA A 13 -7.39 15.77 -5.29
C ALA A 13 -5.86 15.62 -5.19
N VAL A 14 -5.29 14.51 -5.67
CA VAL A 14 -3.85 14.29 -5.73
C VAL A 14 -3.22 15.35 -6.67
N PRO A 15 -2.10 15.98 -6.30
CA PRO A 15 -1.43 16.96 -7.14
C PRO A 15 -1.12 16.39 -8.54
N PRO A 16 -1.14 17.20 -9.62
CA PRO A 16 -0.86 16.73 -10.99
C PRO A 16 0.56 16.15 -11.16
N ASN A 17 1.50 16.56 -10.32
CA ASN A 17 2.87 16.09 -10.28
C ASN A 17 3.17 15.56 -8.87
N PRO A 18 2.67 14.37 -8.52
CA PRO A 18 2.95 13.76 -7.23
C PRO A 18 4.45 13.44 -7.18
N ARG A 19 5.12 13.94 -6.15
CA ARG A 19 6.57 13.81 -5.97
C ARG A 19 6.92 12.78 -4.92
N GLU A 20 5.98 12.53 -4.01
CA GLU A 20 6.14 11.63 -2.89
C GLU A 20 5.06 10.55 -2.96
N ASN A 21 5.36 9.36 -2.46
CA ASN A 21 4.41 8.27 -2.30
C ASN A 21 3.31 8.61 -1.28
N SER A 22 3.63 9.52 -0.36
CA SER A 22 2.69 10.12 0.59
C SER A 22 1.52 10.83 -0.12
N ASP A 23 1.72 11.38 -1.34
CA ASP A 23 0.70 12.14 -2.08
C ASP A 23 -0.54 11.28 -2.41
N PHE A 24 -0.35 9.97 -2.61
CA PHE A 24 -1.44 9.02 -2.89
C PHE A 24 -1.97 8.31 -1.64
N SER A 25 -1.32 8.46 -0.49
CA SER A 25 -1.65 7.72 0.74
C SER A 25 -3.10 7.93 1.18
N GLY A 26 -3.59 9.17 1.16
CA GLY A 26 -4.97 9.49 1.54
C GLY A 26 -6.01 8.87 0.61
N ALA A 27 -5.73 8.85 -0.70
CA ALA A 27 -6.61 8.26 -1.70
C ALA A 27 -6.68 6.74 -1.57
N TYR A 28 -5.53 6.08 -1.41
CA TYR A 28 -5.49 4.64 -1.15
C TYR A 28 -6.10 4.27 0.19
N ASN A 29 -5.86 5.05 1.24
CA ASN A 29 -6.49 4.84 2.53
C ASN A 29 -8.02 4.86 2.43
N LYS A 30 -8.58 5.84 1.70
CA LYS A 30 -10.03 5.94 1.45
C LYS A 30 -10.56 4.75 0.65
N LEU A 31 -9.82 4.30 -0.36
CA LEU A 31 -10.18 3.12 -1.15
C LEU A 31 -10.18 1.85 -0.30
N LEU A 32 -9.12 1.62 0.49
CA LEU A 32 -8.99 0.43 1.32
C LEU A 32 -10.10 0.34 2.36
N HIS A 33 -10.43 1.43 3.05
CA HIS A 33 -11.55 1.45 4.00
C HIS A 33 -12.93 1.32 3.33
N THR A 34 -13.01 1.50 2.01
CA THR A 34 -14.23 1.21 1.24
C THR A 34 -14.33 -0.27 0.88
N LEU A 35 -13.19 -0.93 0.62
CA LEU A 35 -13.11 -2.36 0.26
C LEU A 35 -13.13 -3.27 1.50
N PHE A 36 -12.52 -2.80 2.59
CA PHE A 36 -12.38 -3.46 3.88
C PHE A 36 -13.04 -2.59 4.94
N PRO A 37 -14.39 -2.58 4.98
CA PRO A 37 -15.12 -1.76 5.94
C PRO A 37 -14.87 -2.27 7.37
N PRO A 38 -15.02 -1.41 8.39
CA PRO A 38 -14.75 -1.76 9.79
C PRO A 38 -15.66 -2.87 10.33
N GLU A 39 -16.78 -3.15 9.67
CA GLU A 39 -17.67 -4.27 10.00
C GLU A 39 -17.18 -5.63 9.44
N SER A 40 -16.13 -5.65 8.63
CA SER A 40 -15.53 -6.88 8.11
C SER A 40 -14.50 -7.47 9.08
N ASP A 41 -14.14 -8.74 8.87
CA ASP A 41 -13.09 -9.41 9.65
C ASP A 41 -11.66 -8.92 9.30
N PHE A 42 -11.54 -8.03 8.31
CA PHE A 42 -10.26 -7.52 7.84
C PHE A 42 -9.85 -6.27 8.63
N THR A 43 -8.57 -6.19 8.96
CA THR A 43 -7.95 -5.01 9.58
C THR A 43 -6.99 -4.36 8.59
N VAL A 44 -7.23 -3.09 8.27
CA VAL A 44 -6.31 -2.27 7.46
C VAL A 44 -5.36 -1.53 8.39
N VAL A 45 -4.05 -1.74 8.22
CA VAL A 45 -3.00 -1.14 9.04
C VAL A 45 -2.01 -0.40 8.14
N PRO A 46 -1.69 0.88 8.41
CA PRO A 46 -0.54 1.52 7.81
C PRO A 46 0.72 0.73 8.15
N TRP A 47 1.36 0.15 7.14
CA TRP A 47 2.57 -0.65 7.29
C TRP A 47 3.76 0.24 6.97
N TYR A 48 4.56 0.55 7.98
CA TYR A 48 5.84 1.22 7.82
C TYR A 48 6.91 0.15 8.01
N PRO A 49 7.53 -0.37 6.94
CA PRO A 49 8.60 -1.34 7.11
C PRO A 49 9.73 -0.64 7.86
N GLU A 50 9.95 -1.08 9.10
CA GLU A 50 11.01 -0.59 9.96
C GLU A 50 12.35 -1.03 9.33
N ILE A 51 12.99 -0.11 8.58
CA ILE A 51 14.43 -0.09 8.34
C ILE A 51 15.02 -1.45 7.90
N LEU A 52 14.65 -1.93 6.70
CA LEU A 52 15.46 -2.92 5.97
C LEU A 52 16.22 -2.22 4.83
N THR A 53 17.25 -1.48 5.23
CA THR A 53 18.58 -1.30 4.60
C THR A 53 18.76 -1.08 3.09
N LEU A 54 17.74 -0.82 2.26
CA LEU A 54 17.95 -0.54 0.82
C LEU A 54 16.97 0.46 0.18
N ARG A 55 15.99 1.00 0.90
CA ARG A 55 15.06 2.00 0.36
C ARG A 55 15.18 3.31 1.13
N SER A 56 15.15 4.42 0.40
CA SER A 56 15.20 5.77 0.95
C SER A 56 14.10 5.92 2.03
N PRO A 57 14.42 6.40 3.25
CA PRO A 57 13.46 6.52 4.36
C PRO A 57 12.24 7.40 4.09
N ASP A 58 12.29 8.20 3.03
CA ASP A 58 11.36 9.33 2.87
C ASP A 58 10.06 8.99 2.15
N ASP A 59 9.89 7.76 1.62
CA ASP A 59 8.96 7.65 0.49
C ASP A 59 8.25 6.31 0.34
N VAL A 60 7.93 5.52 1.36
CA VAL A 60 7.10 4.31 1.15
C VAL A 60 5.93 4.31 2.12
N VAL A 61 4.73 4.58 1.59
CA VAL A 61 3.49 4.32 2.32
C VAL A 61 2.98 2.96 1.88
N SER A 62 3.07 1.99 2.79
CA SER A 62 2.48 0.66 2.58
C SER A 62 1.25 0.49 3.48
N PHE A 63 0.34 -0.40 3.06
CA PHE A 63 -0.81 -0.81 3.83
C PHE A 63 -0.83 -2.33 3.92
N GLY A 64 -0.89 -2.85 5.15
CA GLY A 64 -1.13 -4.26 5.42
C GLY A 64 -2.61 -4.50 5.69
N ILE A 65 -3.17 -5.55 5.11
CA ILE A 65 -4.53 -6.01 5.34
C ILE A 65 -4.42 -7.39 5.97
N PHE A 66 -5.00 -7.53 7.15
CA PHE A 66 -4.91 -8.71 7.99
C PHE A 66 -6.27 -9.36 8.19
N LEU A 67 -6.31 -10.68 8.25
CA LEU A 67 -7.43 -11.45 8.77
C LEU A 67 -7.00 -12.07 10.10
N GLY A 68 -7.51 -11.52 11.21
CA GLY A 68 -6.95 -11.80 12.53
C GLY A 68 -5.50 -11.31 12.61
N SER A 69 -4.56 -12.21 12.90
CA SER A 69 -3.11 -11.91 12.94
C SER A 69 -2.38 -12.26 11.64
N SER A 70 -3.08 -12.78 10.63
CA SER A 70 -2.46 -13.25 9.38
C SER A 70 -2.54 -12.17 8.30
N PRO A 71 -1.41 -11.71 7.72
CA PRO A 71 -1.45 -10.81 6.58
C PRO A 71 -1.97 -11.54 5.35
N VAL A 72 -2.99 -10.98 4.71
CA VAL A 72 -3.62 -11.56 3.52
C VAL A 72 -3.39 -10.70 2.28
N PHE A 73 -3.09 -9.42 2.46
CA PHE A 73 -2.82 -8.52 1.35
C PHE A 73 -1.91 -7.38 1.82
N LEU A 74 -0.93 -7.01 0.99
CA LEU A 74 -0.02 -5.89 1.21
C LEU A 74 -0.10 -4.97 -0.01
N LEU A 75 -0.22 -3.67 0.23
CA LEU A 75 -0.24 -2.66 -0.80
C LEU A 75 0.90 -1.67 -0.57
N ASP A 76 1.89 -1.69 -1.45
CA ASP A 76 2.91 -0.63 -1.54
C ASP A 76 2.43 0.44 -2.51
N VAL A 77 2.35 1.68 -2.04
CA VAL A 77 2.08 2.85 -2.89
C VAL A 77 3.42 3.37 -3.42
N LYS A 78 3.55 3.43 -4.75
CA LYS A 78 4.77 3.84 -5.48
C LYS A 78 4.47 4.99 -6.44
N THR A 79 5.48 5.80 -6.73
CA THR A 79 5.35 6.91 -7.67
C THR A 79 5.30 6.35 -9.08
N PRO A 80 4.73 7.10 -10.05
CA PRO A 80 4.78 6.69 -11.45
C PRO A 80 6.20 6.39 -11.95
N ALA A 81 7.21 7.12 -11.45
CA ALA A 81 8.61 6.89 -11.79
C ALA A 81 9.09 5.51 -11.31
N GLU A 82 8.79 5.12 -10.08
CA GLU A 82 9.18 3.83 -9.49
C GLU A 82 8.46 2.63 -10.10
N LEU A 83 7.27 2.83 -10.67
CA LEU A 83 6.51 1.79 -11.37
C LEU A 83 7.11 1.40 -12.72
N THR A 84 7.88 2.29 -13.36
CA THR A 84 8.52 2.00 -14.65
C THR A 84 9.80 1.17 -14.55
N CYS A 85 10.32 0.98 -13.34
CA CYS A 85 11.50 0.16 -13.11
C CYS A 85 11.12 -1.33 -13.07
N ALA A 86 11.59 -2.13 -14.03
CA ALA A 86 11.29 -3.57 -14.09
C ALA A 86 11.77 -4.34 -12.83
N LEU A 87 12.88 -3.90 -12.22
CA LEU A 87 13.42 -4.45 -10.96
C LEU A 87 12.47 -4.23 -9.76
N SER A 88 11.56 -3.26 -9.86
CA SER A 88 10.56 -2.93 -8.83
C SER A 88 9.58 -4.08 -8.60
N ARG A 89 9.35 -4.93 -9.60
CA ARG A 89 8.48 -6.11 -9.50
C ARG A 89 9.17 -7.27 -8.81
N ASP A 90 10.37 -7.64 -9.27
CA ASP A 90 11.13 -8.75 -8.65
C ASP A 90 11.40 -8.48 -7.16
N TRP A 91 11.70 -7.23 -6.80
CA TRP A 91 11.84 -6.83 -5.40
C TRP A 91 10.53 -6.85 -4.62
N ALA A 92 9.40 -6.50 -5.22
CA ALA A 92 8.11 -6.59 -4.55
C ALA A 92 7.77 -8.07 -4.25
N ASP A 93 7.99 -8.97 -5.22
CA ASP A 93 7.77 -10.40 -5.05
C ASP A 93 8.70 -11.01 -3.98
N GLN A 94 9.95 -10.54 -3.92
CA GLN A 94 10.89 -10.94 -2.87
C GLN A 94 10.43 -10.46 -1.49
N GLN A 95 10.01 -9.20 -1.36
CA GLN A 95 9.50 -8.66 -0.09
C GLN A 95 8.28 -9.42 0.41
N ILE A 96 7.36 -9.79 -0.49
CA ILE A 96 6.20 -10.60 -0.14
C ILE A 96 6.62 -12.00 0.33
N ARG A 97 7.62 -12.63 -0.32
CA ARG A 97 8.14 -13.94 0.08
C ARG A 97 8.83 -13.92 1.44
N GLU A 98 9.62 -12.90 1.72
CA GLU A 98 10.28 -12.71 3.02
C GLU A 98 9.23 -12.50 4.11
N LEU A 99 8.28 -11.60 3.88
CA LEU A 99 7.18 -11.32 4.81
C LEU A 99 6.38 -12.60 5.12
N LEU A 100 5.87 -13.28 4.09
CA LEU A 100 5.08 -14.51 4.28
C LEU A 100 5.90 -15.66 4.89
N GLY A 101 7.22 -15.71 4.62
CA GLY A 101 8.13 -16.66 5.24
C GLY A 101 8.25 -16.46 6.75
N ASP A 102 8.31 -15.21 7.21
CA ASP A 102 8.37 -14.85 8.63
C ASP A 102 7.04 -15.13 9.36
N PHE A 103 5.90 -15.09 8.67
CA PHE A 103 4.58 -15.41 9.23
C PHE A 103 4.23 -16.91 9.25
N ALA A 104 5.08 -17.78 8.68
CA ALA A 104 4.87 -19.23 8.64
C ALA A 104 5.48 -19.99 9.85
N GLY A 105 5.92 -19.27 10.88
CA GLY A 105 6.49 -19.82 12.12
C GLY A 105 5.47 -20.31 13.14
#